data_AF-C4L916-F1
#
_entry.id   AF-C4L916-F1
#
_cell.length_a   1.000
_cell.length_b   1.000
_cell.length_c   1.000
_cell.angle_alpha   90.00
_cell.angle_beta   90.00
_cell.angle_gamma   90.00
#
_symmetry.space_group_name_H-M   'P 1'
#
loop_
_entity.id
_entity.type
_entity.pdbx_description
1 polymer ?
#
loop_
_entity_poly.entity_id
_entity_poly.type
_entity_poly.pdbx_seq_one_letter_code
_entity_poly.pdbx_strand_id
1 'polypeptide(L)'
;MTDLNQLIASAVKESGADDSIKSQLTESLKKELSGYVNLELLKTKLEVLYNFEKNYLELVKEYKEEIKFASTLQEDLRKERSKFFSETLKEVSHTLSESQVDGDVASKWLKELVDSYTKSLDLSSSLIEEHTLDTIGKIRAEAKLNKPSVASSDNH
;
A
#
# COMPACT_ATOMS: atom_id res chain seq x y z
N MET A 1 -15.41 -22.41 -26.43
CA MET A 1 -16.29 -21.24 -26.68
C MET A 1 -16.41 -21.07 -28.17
N THR A 2 -17.62 -20.98 -28.71
CA THR A 2 -17.86 -20.79 -30.15
C THR A 2 -17.37 -19.40 -30.56
N ASP A 3 -16.54 -19.32 -31.60
CA ASP A 3 -16.04 -18.06 -32.14
C ASP A 3 -17.23 -17.17 -32.57
N LEU A 4 -17.20 -15.87 -32.23
CA LEU A 4 -18.23 -14.89 -32.60
C LEU A 4 -18.51 -14.95 -34.11
N ASN A 5 -17.48 -15.18 -34.91
CA ASN A 5 -17.61 -15.32 -36.37
C ASN A 5 -18.37 -16.59 -36.77
N GLN A 6 -18.23 -17.68 -36.03
CA GLN A 6 -18.96 -18.94 -36.26
C GLN A 6 -20.43 -18.79 -35.85
N LEU A 7 -20.72 -18.07 -34.76
CA LEU A 7 -22.08 -17.74 -34.33
C LEU A 7 -22.81 -16.85 -35.35
N ILE A 8 -22.14 -15.79 -35.85
CA ILE A 8 -22.69 -14.92 -36.90
C ILE A 8 -22.98 -15.72 -38.17
N ALA A 9 -22.05 -16.57 -38.61
CA ALA A 9 -22.23 -17.40 -39.80
C ALA A 9 -23.39 -18.39 -39.67
N SER A 10 -23.59 -18.97 -38.48
CA SER A 10 -24.67 -19.90 -38.18
C SER A 10 -26.03 -19.19 -38.18
N ALA A 11 -26.12 -18.04 -37.51
CA ALA A 11 -27.35 -17.24 -37.43
C ALA A 11 -27.77 -16.69 -38.80
N VAL A 12 -26.82 -16.24 -39.63
CA VAL A 12 -27.12 -15.77 -40.99
C VAL A 12 -27.58 -16.92 -41.90
N LYS A 13 -27.03 -18.12 -41.71
CA LYS A 13 -27.45 -19.33 -42.44
C LYS A 13 -28.90 -19.74 -42.09
N GLU A 14 -29.29 -19.60 -40.82
CA GLU A 14 -30.64 -19.88 -40.32
C GLU A 14 -31.68 -18.83 -40.74
N SER A 15 -31.26 -17.64 -41.20
CA SER A 15 -32.17 -16.55 -41.62
C SER A 15 -32.97 -16.82 -42.91
N GLY A 16 -32.59 -17.83 -43.70
CA GLY A 16 -33.26 -18.16 -44.97
C GLY A 16 -33.00 -17.19 -46.13
N ALA A 17 -32.09 -16.22 -45.99
CA ALA A 17 -31.74 -15.26 -47.05
C ALA A 17 -31.05 -15.91 -48.27
N ASP A 18 -31.12 -15.26 -49.44
CA ASP A 18 -30.34 -15.63 -50.64
C ASP A 18 -28.83 -15.52 -50.37
N ASP A 19 -28.01 -16.29 -51.07
CA ASP A 19 -26.56 -16.42 -50.85
C ASP A 19 -25.81 -15.10 -51.05
N SER A 20 -26.28 -14.23 -51.97
CA SER A 20 -25.76 -12.86 -52.13
C SER A 20 -25.98 -12.02 -50.87
N ILE A 21 -27.21 -12.06 -50.34
CA ILE A 21 -27.65 -11.33 -49.14
C ILE A 21 -26.97 -11.90 -47.89
N LYS A 22 -26.84 -13.23 -47.77
CA LYS A 22 -26.12 -13.89 -46.68
C LYS A 22 -24.66 -13.43 -46.61
N SER A 23 -23.97 -13.27 -47.74
CA SER A 23 -22.57 -12.84 -47.73
C SER A 23 -22.43 -11.40 -47.26
N GLN A 24 -23.25 -10.49 -47.79
CA GLN A 24 -23.26 -9.07 -47.40
C GLN A 24 -23.67 -8.87 -45.94
N LEU A 25 -24.66 -9.63 -45.48
CA LEU A 25 -25.13 -9.60 -44.09
C LEU A 25 -24.07 -10.15 -43.13
N THR A 26 -23.42 -11.25 -43.49
CA THR A 26 -22.33 -11.84 -42.68
C THR A 26 -21.16 -10.86 -42.54
N GLU A 27 -20.76 -10.21 -43.63
CA GLU A 27 -19.63 -9.26 -43.62
C GLU A 27 -19.97 -8.01 -42.79
N SER A 28 -21.17 -7.46 -42.96
CA SER A 28 -21.64 -6.29 -42.21
C SER A 28 -21.75 -6.61 -40.71
N LEU A 29 -22.34 -7.75 -40.34
CA LEU A 29 -22.46 -8.20 -38.95
C LEU A 29 -21.10 -8.50 -38.34
N LYS A 30 -20.18 -9.17 -39.06
CA LYS A 30 -18.82 -9.39 -38.55
C LYS A 30 -18.13 -8.07 -38.24
N LYS A 31 -18.23 -7.08 -39.13
CA LYS A 31 -17.59 -5.78 -38.94
C LYS A 31 -18.17 -5.02 -37.75
N GLU A 32 -19.48 -4.88 -37.64
CA GLU A 32 -20.10 -4.10 -36.56
C GLU A 32 -20.05 -4.81 -35.21
N LEU A 33 -20.38 -6.11 -35.18
CA LEU A 33 -20.46 -6.88 -33.94
C LEU A 33 -19.06 -7.13 -33.35
N SER A 34 -18.04 -7.39 -34.18
CA SER A 34 -16.66 -7.49 -33.69
C SER A 34 -16.13 -6.16 -33.15
N GLY A 35 -16.46 -5.05 -33.80
CA GLY A 35 -16.14 -3.70 -33.32
C GLY A 35 -16.77 -3.42 -31.95
N TYR A 36 -18.05 -3.74 -31.79
CA TYR A 36 -18.77 -3.57 -30.52
C TYR A 36 -18.21 -4.46 -29.41
N VAL A 37 -17.99 -5.75 -29.68
CA VAL A 37 -17.43 -6.71 -28.70
C VAL A 37 -16.01 -6.31 -28.28
N ASN A 38 -15.17 -5.88 -29.22
CA ASN A 38 -13.83 -5.40 -28.89
C ASN A 38 -13.86 -4.12 -28.05
N LEU A 39 -14.77 -3.20 -28.35
CA LEU A 39 -14.94 -1.97 -27.58
C LEU A 39 -15.42 -2.25 -26.16
N GLU A 40 -16.42 -3.13 -25.98
CA GLU A 40 -16.88 -3.54 -24.66
C GLU A 40 -15.78 -4.26 -23.86
N LEU A 41 -15.07 -5.19 -24.49
CA LEU A 41 -13.92 -5.86 -23.86
C LEU A 41 -12.86 -4.85 -23.40
N LEU A 42 -12.58 -3.84 -24.23
CA LEU A 42 -11.62 -2.78 -23.88
C LEU A 42 -12.12 -1.93 -22.72
N LYS A 43 -13.41 -1.56 -22.69
CA LYS A 43 -14.01 -0.83 -21.56
C LYS A 43 -13.93 -1.64 -20.28
N THR A 44 -14.28 -2.92 -20.30
CA THR A 44 -14.19 -3.79 -19.12
C THR A 44 -12.75 -3.86 -18.60
N LYS A 45 -11.76 -4.04 -19.50
CA LYS A 45 -10.34 -4.02 -19.12
C LYS A 45 -9.93 -2.68 -18.52
N LEU A 46 -10.35 -1.58 -19.11
CA LEU A 46 -10.04 -0.24 -18.65
C LEU A 46 -10.66 0.06 -17.28
N GLU A 47 -11.90 -0.38 -17.07
CA GLU A 47 -12.61 -0.24 -15.80
C GLU A 47 -11.93 -1.04 -14.68
N VAL A 48 -11.49 -2.27 -14.97
CA VAL A 48 -10.71 -3.08 -14.01
C VAL A 48 -9.40 -2.39 -13.65
N LEU A 49 -8.66 -1.87 -14.64
CA LEU A 49 -7.40 -1.15 -14.40
C LEU A 49 -7.62 0.14 -13.62
N TYR A 50 -8.63 0.93 -13.99
CA TYR A 50 -8.98 2.17 -13.32
C TYR A 50 -9.35 1.93 -11.86
N ASN A 51 -10.21 0.95 -11.59
CA ASN A 51 -10.61 0.63 -10.22
C ASN A 51 -9.43 0.12 -9.40
N PHE A 52 -8.54 -0.67 -9.99
CA PHE A 52 -7.32 -1.10 -9.32
C PHE A 52 -6.41 0.08 -8.94
N GLU A 53 -6.12 0.98 -9.89
CA GLU A 53 -5.27 2.14 -9.65
C GLU A 53 -5.90 3.10 -8.64
N LYS A 54 -7.21 3.36 -8.76
CA LYS A 54 -7.98 4.17 -7.81
C LYS A 54 -7.89 3.60 -6.39
N ASN A 55 -8.11 2.30 -6.22
CA ASN A 55 -8.06 1.67 -4.91
C ASN A 55 -6.66 1.74 -4.28
N TYR A 56 -5.60 1.56 -5.08
CA TYR A 56 -4.23 1.71 -4.59
C TYR A 56 -3.96 3.15 -4.13
N LEU A 57 -4.46 4.13 -4.88
CA LEU A 57 -4.29 5.55 -4.57
C LEU A 57 -5.10 5.97 -3.33
N GLU A 58 -6.29 5.40 -3.14
CA GLU A 58 -7.08 5.53 -1.91
C GLU A 58 -6.36 4.94 -0.69
N LEU A 59 -5.80 3.74 -0.83
CA LEU A 59 -4.99 3.09 0.21
C LEU A 59 -3.82 3.99 0.62
N VAL A 60 -3.04 4.49 -0.34
CA VAL A 60 -1.92 5.41 -0.07
C VAL A 60 -2.40 6.68 0.64
N LYS A 61 -3.57 7.21 0.25
CA LYS A 61 -4.14 8.41 0.88
C LYS A 61 -4.57 8.16 2.32
N GLU A 62 -5.17 7.00 2.60
CA GLU A 62 -5.64 6.60 3.93
C GLU A 62 -4.46 6.46 4.91
N TYR A 63 -3.42 5.73 4.51
CA TYR A 63 -2.27 5.47 5.38
C TYR A 63 -1.24 6.62 5.41
N LYS A 64 -1.40 7.66 4.58
CA LYS A 64 -0.48 8.80 4.54
C LYS A 64 -0.29 9.46 5.91
N GLU A 65 -1.39 9.68 6.63
CA GLU A 65 -1.32 10.34 7.94
C GLU A 65 -0.74 9.41 9.00
N GLU A 66 -0.97 8.10 8.91
CA GLU A 66 -0.36 7.12 9.82
C GLU A 66 1.16 6.99 9.59
N ILE A 67 1.61 7.01 8.33
CA ILE A 67 3.04 7.03 7.97
C ILE A 67 3.71 8.30 8.49
N LYS A 68 3.06 9.46 8.34
CA LYS A 68 3.55 10.72 8.90
C LYS A 68 3.63 10.66 10.41
N PHE A 69 2.59 10.16 11.07
CA PHE A 69 2.55 10.00 12.52
C PHE A 69 3.72 9.16 13.03
N ALA A 70 3.96 7.99 12.44
CA ALA A 70 5.11 7.15 12.78
C ALA A 70 6.45 7.87 12.55
N SER A 71 6.58 8.62 11.45
CA SER A 71 7.79 9.38 11.13
C SER A 71 8.06 10.49 12.15
N THR A 72 7.03 11.25 12.54
CA THR A 72 7.11 12.29 13.57
C THR A 72 7.51 11.69 14.92
N LEU A 73 6.90 10.57 15.31
CA LEU A 73 7.20 9.93 16.59
C LEU A 73 8.66 9.42 16.64
N GLN A 74 9.18 8.87 15.55
CA GLN A 74 10.60 8.52 15.44
C GLN A 74 11.52 9.74 15.49
N GLU A 75 11.14 10.84 14.84
CA GLU A 75 11.91 12.08 14.86
C GLU A 75 11.97 12.67 16.27
N ASP A 76 10.83 12.72 16.97
CA ASP A 76 10.73 13.22 18.34
C ASP A 76 11.55 12.36 19.30
N LEU A 77 11.53 11.02 19.15
CA LEU A 77 12.39 10.13 19.94
C LEU A 77 13.89 10.42 19.71
N ARG A 78 14.31 10.68 18.47
CA ARG A 78 15.71 11.06 18.16
C ARG A 78 16.07 12.41 18.79
N LYS A 79 15.18 13.39 18.72
CA LYS A 79 15.37 14.71 19.35
C LYS A 79 15.47 14.60 20.86
N GLU A 80 14.57 13.84 21.48
CA GLU A 80 14.54 13.62 22.92
C GLU A 80 15.84 12.95 23.39
N ARG A 81 16.25 11.88 22.69
CA ARG A 81 17.53 11.21 22.95
C ARG A 81 18.70 12.19 22.86
N SER A 82 18.77 12.98 21.80
CA SER A 82 19.85 13.98 21.64
C SER A 82 19.85 14.98 22.79
N LYS A 83 18.69 15.54 23.13
CA LYS A 83 18.52 16.54 24.19
C LYS A 83 18.96 15.99 25.55
N PHE A 84 18.56 14.75 25.87
CA PHE A 84 18.95 14.11 27.11
C PHE A 84 20.48 14.01 27.27
N PHE A 85 21.17 13.52 26.25
CA PHE A 85 22.63 13.34 26.33
C PHE A 85 23.43 14.64 26.17
N SER A 86 22.91 15.64 25.43
CA SER A 86 23.62 16.90 25.18
C SER A 86 23.42 17.96 26.26
N GLU A 87 22.23 18.00 26.87
CA GLU A 87 21.78 19.04 27.79
C GLU A 87 21.48 18.45 29.17
N THR A 88 20.41 17.65 29.30
CA THR A 88 19.86 17.21 30.59
C THR A 88 20.88 16.46 31.45
N LEU A 89 21.67 15.56 30.85
CA LEU A 89 22.70 14.82 31.58
C LEU A 89 23.80 15.74 32.13
N LYS A 90 24.16 16.79 31.38
CA LYS A 90 25.15 17.78 31.83
C LYS A 90 24.59 18.64 32.95
N GLU A 91 23.34 19.07 32.85
CA GLU A 91 22.66 19.82 33.90
C GLU A 91 22.60 19.02 35.20
N VAL A 92 22.15 17.76 35.15
CA VAL A 92 22.11 16.88 36.33
C VAL A 92 23.50 16.67 36.93
N SER A 93 24.52 16.44 36.09
CA SER A 93 25.90 16.31 36.55
C SER A 93 26.41 17.60 37.21
N HIS A 94 26.03 18.76 36.70
CA HIS A 94 26.39 20.05 37.27
C HIS A 94 25.72 20.27 38.62
N THR A 95 24.41 20.01 38.72
CA THR A 95 23.64 20.13 39.97
C THR A 95 24.17 19.19 41.07
N LEU A 96 24.57 17.97 40.73
CA LEU A 96 25.20 17.04 41.68
C LEU A 96 26.53 17.58 42.21
N SER A 97 27.33 18.20 41.33
CA SER A 97 28.59 18.84 41.71
C SER A 97 28.38 20.07 42.60
N GLU A 98 27.40 20.92 42.30
CA GLU A 98 27.05 22.10 43.11
C GLU A 98 26.53 21.70 44.50
N SER A 99 25.78 20.61 44.57
CA SER A 99 25.23 20.06 45.81
C SER A 99 26.27 19.34 46.67
N GLN A 100 27.55 19.33 46.25
CA GLN A 100 28.66 18.66 46.95
C GLN A 100 28.39 17.18 47.21
N VAL A 101 27.69 16.50 46.28
CA VAL A 101 27.49 15.05 46.35
C VAL A 101 28.84 14.38 46.14
N ASP A 102 29.10 13.35 46.95
CA ASP A 102 30.31 12.54 46.83
C ASP A 102 30.47 11.97 45.41
N GLY A 103 31.69 11.99 44.89
CA GLY A 103 31.98 11.62 43.50
C GLY A 103 31.58 10.18 43.14
N ASP A 104 31.71 9.25 44.08
CA ASP A 104 31.33 7.85 43.86
C ASP A 104 29.80 7.69 43.83
N VAL A 105 29.10 8.43 44.69
CA VAL A 105 27.62 8.43 44.74
C VAL A 105 27.05 9.11 43.50
N ALA A 106 27.58 10.27 43.11
CA ALA A 106 27.15 11.00 41.92
C ALA A 106 27.35 10.16 40.64
N SER A 107 28.49 9.48 40.52
CA SER A 107 28.79 8.58 39.39
C SER A 107 27.81 7.42 39.31
N LYS A 108 27.45 6.83 40.46
CA LYS A 108 26.47 5.73 40.52
C LYS A 108 25.07 6.18 40.11
N TRP A 109 24.60 7.32 40.61
CA TRP A 109 23.29 7.87 40.25
C TRP A 109 23.21 8.29 38.79
N LEU A 110 24.26 8.91 38.24
CA LEU A 110 24.32 9.25 36.82
C LEU A 110 24.26 7.98 35.94
N LYS A 111 24.96 6.92 36.34
CA LYS A 111 24.89 5.63 35.63
C LYS A 111 23.49 5.03 35.68
N GLU A 112 22.87 4.98 36.86
CA GLU A 112 21.50 4.47 37.01
C GLU A 112 20.48 5.30 36.22
N LEU A 113 20.64 6.63 36.18
CA LEU A 113 19.81 7.53 35.39
C LEU A 113 19.95 7.24 33.89
N VAL A 114 21.19 7.16 33.38
CA VAL A 114 21.45 6.85 31.97
C VAL A 114 20.89 5.48 31.61
N ASP A 115 21.11 4.46 32.45
CA ASP A 115 20.63 3.09 32.20
C ASP A 115 19.09 3.03 32.19
N SER A 116 18.44 3.69 33.15
CA SER A 116 16.97 3.75 33.24
C SER A 116 16.37 4.49 32.05
N TYR A 117 16.94 5.64 31.70
CA TYR A 117 16.41 6.48 30.62
C TYR A 117 16.64 5.82 29.26
N THR A 118 17.81 5.21 29.05
CA THR A 118 18.10 4.44 27.82
C THR A 118 17.12 3.29 27.66
N LYS A 119 16.84 2.51 28.72
CA LYS A 119 15.80 1.45 28.68
C LYS A 119 14.42 1.98 28.30
N SER A 120 14.03 3.13 28.85
CA SER A 120 12.75 3.75 28.53
C SER A 120 12.67 4.18 27.06
N LEU A 121 13.74 4.79 26.54
CA LEU A 121 13.82 5.17 25.13
C LEU A 121 13.83 3.95 24.19
N ASP A 122 14.56 2.90 24.55
CA ASP A 122 14.61 1.67 23.77
C ASP A 122 13.25 0.96 23.73
N LEU A 123 12.50 0.98 24.84
CA LEU A 123 11.13 0.48 24.88
C LEU A 123 10.21 1.27 23.95
N SER A 124 10.27 2.61 24.04
CA SER A 124 9.51 3.49 23.13
C SER A 124 9.88 3.24 21.66
N SER A 125 11.17 3.08 21.36
CA SER A 125 11.64 2.74 20.00
C SER A 125 11.06 1.43 19.51
N SER A 126 11.07 0.40 20.35
CA SER A 126 10.58 -0.94 20.02
C SER A 126 9.08 -0.92 19.72
N LEU A 127 8.30 -0.18 20.52
CA LEU A 127 6.85 -0.04 20.31
C LEU A 127 6.52 0.69 18.99
N ILE A 128 7.28 1.72 18.65
CA ILE A 128 7.12 2.45 17.39
C ILE A 128 7.44 1.55 16.20
N GLU A 129 8.51 0.76 16.31
CA GLU A 129 8.91 -0.19 15.27
C GLU A 129 7.84 -1.27 15.05
N GLU A 130 7.35 -1.89 16.13
CA GLU A 130 6.27 -2.87 16.08
C GLU A 130 5.02 -2.30 15.40
N HIS A 131 4.56 -1.13 15.85
CA HIS A 131 3.41 -0.45 15.23
C HIS A 131 3.63 -0.19 13.74
N THR A 132 4.83 0.29 13.37
CA THR A 132 5.15 0.59 11.95
C THR A 132 5.12 -0.68 11.09
N LEU A 133 5.66 -1.79 11.60
CA LEU A 133 5.64 -3.08 10.91
C LEU A 133 4.22 -3.62 10.75
N ASP A 134 3.39 -3.49 11.78
CA ASP A 134 1.98 -3.87 11.74
C ASP A 134 1.19 -3.05 10.71
N THR A 135 1.36 -1.73 10.68
CA THR A 135 0.73 -0.85 9.68
C THR A 135 1.16 -1.26 8.27
N ILE A 136 2.45 -1.51 8.03
CA ILE A 136 2.94 -2.00 6.72
C ILE A 136 2.33 -3.36 6.37
N GLY A 137 2.17 -4.24 7.36
CA GLY A 137 1.52 -5.53 7.23
C GLY A 137 0.07 -5.39 6.75
N LYS A 138 -0.71 -4.49 7.36
CA LYS A 138 -2.09 -4.18 6.99
C LYS A 138 -2.21 -3.61 5.58
N ILE A 139 -1.39 -2.60 5.25
CA ILE A 139 -1.31 -2.02 3.89
C ILE A 139 -1.08 -3.13 2.85
N ARG A 140 -0.12 -4.03 3.11
CA ARG A 140 0.20 -5.12 2.18
C ARG A 140 -0.93 -6.13 2.06
N ALA A 141 -1.62 -6.44 3.14
CA ALA A 141 -2.75 -7.37 3.13
C ALA A 141 -3.92 -6.80 2.30
N GLU A 142 -4.26 -5.53 2.51
CA GLU A 142 -5.33 -4.82 1.79
C GLU A 142 -5.00 -4.64 0.30
N ALA A 143 -3.75 -4.29 -0.02
CA ALA A 143 -3.29 -4.23 -1.41
C ALA A 143 -3.39 -5.59 -2.14
N LYS A 144 -3.16 -6.72 -1.43
CA LYS A 144 -3.28 -8.07 -2.00
C LYS A 144 -4.72 -8.49 -2.23
N LEU A 145 -5.64 -8.14 -1.31
CA LEU A 145 -7.07 -8.41 -1.45
C LEU A 145 -7.67 -7.72 -2.68
N ASN A 146 -7.14 -6.55 -3.04
CA ASN A 146 -7.60 -5.74 -4.17
C ASN A 146 -6.88 -6.06 -5.49
N LYS A 147 -6.12 -7.17 -5.59
CA LYS A 147 -5.45 -7.55 -6.84
C LYS A 147 -6.50 -7.88 -7.92
N PRO A 148 -6.43 -7.31 -9.13
CA PRO A 148 -7.39 -7.59 -10.17
C PRO A 148 -7.26 -9.06 -10.58
N SER A 149 -8.30 -9.84 -10.30
CA SER A 149 -8.51 -11.14 -10.92
C SER A 149 -8.96 -10.90 -12.35
N VAL A 150 -8.02 -10.56 -13.23
CA VAL A 150 -8.23 -10.84 -14.64
C VAL A 150 -8.15 -12.36 -14.72
N ALA A 151 -9.30 -13.04 -14.73
CA ALA A 151 -9.34 -14.44 -15.10
C ALA A 151 -8.54 -14.56 -16.39
N SER A 152 -7.39 -15.21 -16.31
CA SER A 152 -6.50 -15.46 -17.43
C SER A 152 -7.30 -16.25 -18.46
N SER A 153 -7.81 -15.54 -19.45
CA SER A 153 -8.19 -16.09 -20.74
C SER A 153 -6.91 -16.38 -21.55
N ASP A 154 -5.92 -16.97 -20.89
CA ASP A 154 -4.80 -17.69 -21.49
C ASP A 154 -5.03 -19.13 -21.10
N ASN A 155 -5.57 -19.93 -22.02
CA ASN A 155 -5.32 -21.36 -22.10
C ASN A 155 -5.91 -21.90 -23.41
N HIS A 156 -4.99 -22.25 -24.30
CA HIS A 156 -5.04 -23.23 -25.40
C HIS A 156 -6.04 -23.04 -26.55
#